data_AF-E3MS23-F1
#
_entry.id   AF-E3MS23-F1
#
_cell.length_a   1.000
_cell.length_b   1.000
_cell.length_c   1.000
_cell.angle_alpha   90.00
_cell.angle_beta   90.00
_cell.angle_gamma   90.00
#
_symmetry.space_group_name_H-M   'P 1'
#
loop_
_entity.id
_entity.type
_entity.pdbx_description
1 polymer ?
#
loop_
_entity_poly.entity_id
_entity_poly.type
_entity_poly.pdbx_seq_one_letter_code
_entity_poly.pdbx_strand_id
1 'polypeptide(L)'
;MILSLCISKRFHIIINKHSNIFRLFKPTYDMQRNTLILPMMSYKLDIFEFFALATILLWDIGLENQTEECARTGEKVKEQVKAELVHYMKYYKRIEEPGIRIASIVNLLPAVERCVKKIQDDMEMTQVFKLSKVVYN
;
A
#
# COMPACT_ATOMS: atom_id res chain seq x y z
N MET A 1 -3.31 -3.76 -1.64
CA MET A 1 -4.62 -3.20 -1.22
C MET A 1 -5.64 -4.24 -0.75
N ILE A 2 -5.67 -5.48 -1.28
CA ILE A 2 -6.53 -6.54 -0.70
C ILE A 2 -6.15 -6.83 0.76
N LEU A 3 -4.86 -6.87 1.09
CA LEU A 3 -4.43 -6.92 2.50
C LEU A 3 -4.79 -5.64 3.28
N SER A 4 -4.63 -4.45 2.71
CA SER A 4 -5.00 -3.18 3.40
C SER A 4 -6.52 -3.03 3.63
N LEU A 5 -7.37 -3.49 2.71
CA LEU A 5 -8.83 -3.54 2.85
C LEU A 5 -9.28 -4.67 3.78
N CYS A 6 -8.64 -5.84 3.74
CA CYS A 6 -8.91 -6.94 4.68
C CYS A 6 -8.47 -6.58 6.11
N ILE A 7 -7.32 -5.92 6.26
CA ILE A 7 -6.87 -5.35 7.53
C ILE A 7 -7.84 -4.25 7.94
N SER A 8 -8.22 -3.31 7.06
CA SER A 8 -9.13 -2.20 7.39
C SER A 8 -10.53 -2.67 7.83
N LYS A 9 -11.16 -3.63 7.15
CA LYS A 9 -12.48 -4.16 7.54
C LYS A 9 -12.42 -5.01 8.81
N ARG A 10 -11.39 -5.84 9.02
CA ARG A 10 -11.18 -6.56 10.29
C ARG A 10 -10.78 -5.61 11.43
N PHE A 11 -9.97 -4.58 11.17
CA PHE A 11 -9.60 -3.54 12.14
C PHE A 11 -10.82 -2.74 12.57
N HIS A 12 -11.70 -2.33 11.64
CA HIS A 12 -12.87 -1.50 11.98
C HIS A 12 -13.84 -2.23 12.94
N ILE A 13 -13.96 -3.56 12.81
CA ILE A 13 -14.78 -4.40 13.70
C ILE A 13 -14.10 -4.62 15.06
N ILE A 14 -12.78 -4.84 15.10
CA ILE A 14 -12.02 -5.05 16.33
C ILE A 14 -11.90 -3.75 17.16
N ILE A 15 -11.76 -2.61 16.49
CA ILE A 15 -11.53 -1.32 17.13
C ILE A 15 -12.80 -0.71 17.76
N ASN A 16 -13.99 -0.94 17.18
CA ASN A 16 -15.24 -0.41 17.75
C ASN A 16 -15.60 -1.00 19.14
N LYS A 17 -14.94 -2.08 19.56
CA LYS A 17 -15.19 -2.73 20.85
C LYS A 17 -14.38 -2.12 22.02
N HIS A 18 -13.34 -1.32 21.74
CA HIS A 18 -12.46 -0.74 22.76
C HIS A 18 -11.99 0.69 22.39
N SER A 19 -12.58 1.71 23.03
CA SER A 19 -12.36 3.15 22.76
C SER A 19 -10.89 3.60 22.81
N ASN A 20 -10.07 2.97 23.65
CA ASN A 20 -8.64 3.29 23.78
C ASN A 20 -7.82 2.80 22.58
N ILE A 21 -8.22 1.70 21.94
CA ILE A 21 -7.53 1.15 20.76
C ILE A 21 -7.79 2.03 19.54
N PHE A 22 -9.01 2.57 19.40
CA PHE A 22 -9.34 3.50 18.33
C PHE A 22 -8.47 4.76 18.40
N ARG A 23 -8.27 5.34 19.58
CA ARG A 23 -7.43 6.52 19.77
C ARG A 23 -5.97 6.27 19.37
N LEU A 24 -5.45 5.07 19.63
CA LEU A 24 -4.08 4.69 19.29
C LEU A 24 -3.85 4.61 17.77
N PHE A 25 -4.78 4.00 17.04
CA PHE A 25 -4.64 3.78 15.60
C PHE A 25 -5.23 4.89 14.72
N LYS A 26 -6.00 5.82 15.29
CA LYS A 26 -6.61 6.94 14.57
C LYS A 26 -5.59 7.76 13.75
N PRO A 27 -4.41 8.14 14.27
CA PRO A 27 -3.42 8.87 13.48
C PRO A 27 -2.97 8.10 12.23
N THR A 28 -2.79 6.78 12.34
CA THR A 28 -2.38 5.91 11.23
C THR A 28 -3.50 5.74 10.21
N TYR A 29 -4.75 5.64 10.66
CA TYR A 29 -5.91 5.67 9.79
C TYR A 29 -6.02 7.00 9.03
N ASP A 30 -5.91 8.14 9.73
CA ASP A 30 -6.01 9.47 9.14
C ASP A 30 -4.85 9.69 8.14
N MET A 31 -3.64 9.20 8.45
CA MET A 31 -2.51 9.21 7.54
C MET A 31 -2.80 8.41 6.27
N GLN A 32 -3.22 7.14 6.37
CA GLN A 32 -3.57 6.31 5.21
C GLN A 32 -4.65 6.97 4.34
N ARG A 33 -5.66 7.55 4.98
CA ARG A 33 -6.73 8.24 4.28
C ARG A 33 -6.18 9.41 3.46
N ASN A 34 -5.32 10.22 4.05
CA ASN A 34 -4.83 11.45 3.42
C ASN A 34 -3.71 11.21 2.40
N THR A 35 -2.89 10.17 2.57
CA THR A 35 -1.74 9.89 1.71
C THR A 35 -2.00 8.88 0.60
N LEU A 36 -3.05 8.06 0.73
CA LEU A 36 -3.41 7.03 -0.25
C LEU A 36 -4.84 7.20 -0.77
N ILE A 37 -5.83 7.15 0.11
CA ILE A 37 -7.23 7.06 -0.32
C ILE A 37 -7.66 8.33 -1.05
N LEU A 38 -7.42 9.51 -0.46
CA LEU A 38 -7.78 10.77 -1.10
C LEU A 38 -7.01 11.03 -2.41
N PRO A 39 -5.68 10.81 -2.49
CA PRO A 39 -4.95 10.89 -3.76
C PRO A 39 -5.47 9.92 -4.83
N MET A 40 -5.75 8.66 -4.48
CA MET A 40 -6.32 7.69 -5.42
C MET A 40 -7.69 8.15 -5.96
N MET A 41 -8.54 8.70 -5.09
CA MET A 41 -9.82 9.29 -5.50
C MET A 41 -9.64 10.52 -6.38
N SER A 42 -8.72 11.41 -6.01
CA SER A 42 -8.40 12.63 -6.78
C SER A 42 -7.86 12.29 -8.17
N TYR A 43 -7.04 11.25 -8.27
CA TYR A 43 -6.51 10.72 -9.52
C TYR A 43 -7.53 9.90 -10.31
N LYS A 44 -8.73 9.67 -9.77
CA LYS A 44 -9.78 8.83 -10.36
C LYS A 44 -9.20 7.51 -10.85
N LEU A 45 -8.42 6.88 -9.97
CA LEU A 45 -7.67 5.68 -10.31
C LEU A 45 -8.65 4.56 -10.63
N ASP A 46 -8.58 4.03 -11.85
CA ASP A 46 -9.44 2.93 -12.25
C ASP A 46 -8.89 1.58 -11.82
N ILE A 47 -9.65 0.53 -12.13
CA ILE A 47 -9.30 -0.83 -11.74
C ILE A 47 -8.05 -1.36 -12.44
N PHE A 48 -7.79 -0.96 -13.68
CA PHE A 48 -6.62 -1.38 -14.45
C PHE A 48 -5.35 -0.73 -13.92
N GLU A 49 -5.38 0.59 -13.72
CA GLU A 49 -4.32 1.36 -13.05
C GLU A 49 -4.05 0.81 -11.66
N PHE A 50 -5.11 0.47 -10.92
CA PHE A 50 -5.00 -0.09 -9.59
C PHE A 50 -4.29 -1.45 -9.61
N PHE A 51 -4.68 -2.36 -10.51
CA PHE A 51 -4.02 -3.66 -10.62
C PHE A 51 -2.59 -3.56 -11.13
N ALA A 52 -2.29 -2.63 -12.04
CA ALA A 52 -0.92 -2.39 -12.46
C ALA A 52 -0.04 -1.97 -11.27
N LEU A 53 -0.49 -1.00 -10.47
CA LEU A 53 0.21 -0.59 -9.26
C LEU A 53 0.34 -1.72 -8.23
N ALA A 54 -0.72 -2.52 -8.05
CA ALA A 54 -0.69 -3.65 -7.12
C ALA A 54 0.33 -4.72 -7.54
N THR A 55 0.45 -4.99 -8.84
CA THR A 55 1.43 -5.94 -9.37
C THR A 55 2.85 -5.40 -9.25
N ILE A 56 3.06 -4.11 -9.56
CA ILE A 56 4.37 -3.46 -9.38
C ILE A 56 4.82 -3.56 -7.91
N LEU A 57 3.92 -3.24 -6.98
CA LEU A 57 4.20 -3.32 -5.54
C LEU A 57 4.46 -4.75 -5.07
N LEU A 58 3.70 -5.73 -5.56
CA LEU A 58 3.86 -7.13 -5.18
C LEU A 58 5.23 -7.68 -5.58
N TRP A 59 5.72 -7.25 -6.74
CA TRP A 59 7.03 -7.60 -7.29
C TRP A 59 8.07 -6.50 -7.04
N ASP A 60 7.88 -5.67 -6.01
CA ASP A 60 8.94 -4.80 -5.52
C ASP A 60 9.74 -5.59 -4.49
N ILE A 61 10.92 -6.05 -4.91
CA ILE A 61 11.61 -7.21 -4.32
C ILE A 61 12.91 -6.79 -3.64
N GLY A 62 12.99 -7.11 -2.35
CA GLY A 62 14.13 -6.91 -1.46
C GLY A 62 14.07 -7.82 -0.23
N LEU A 63 13.42 -8.99 -0.36
CA LEU A 63 13.26 -9.94 0.75
C LEU A 63 14.55 -10.72 0.96
N GLU A 64 14.98 -10.83 2.23
CA GLU A 64 16.09 -11.70 2.61
C GLU A 64 15.82 -13.15 2.17
N ASN A 65 16.85 -13.82 1.64
CA ASN A 65 16.81 -15.19 1.12
C ASN A 65 16.02 -15.39 -0.20
N GLN A 66 15.70 -14.32 -0.92
CA GLN A 66 15.15 -14.45 -2.26
C GLN A 66 16.22 -14.90 -3.28
N THR A 67 15.86 -15.84 -4.15
CA THR A 67 16.76 -16.29 -5.23
C THR A 67 16.87 -15.24 -6.33
N GLU A 68 18.03 -15.18 -6.99
CA GLU A 68 18.27 -14.30 -8.14
C GLU A 68 17.28 -14.58 -9.28
N GLU A 69 16.89 -15.84 -9.47
CA GLU A 69 15.88 -16.23 -10.47
C GLU A 69 14.50 -15.63 -10.18
N CYS A 70 14.08 -15.62 -8.92
CA CYS A 70 12.84 -14.97 -8.50
C CYS A 70 12.92 -13.47 -8.73
N ALA A 71 14.09 -12.86 -8.45
CA ALA A 71 14.30 -11.44 -8.71
C ALA A 71 14.18 -11.09 -10.20
N ARG A 72 14.83 -11.87 -11.07
CA ARG A 72 14.72 -11.72 -12.53
C ARG A 72 13.30 -11.91 -13.04
N THR A 73 12.55 -12.83 -12.44
CA THR A 73 11.13 -13.05 -12.79
C THR A 73 10.29 -11.83 -12.41
N GLY A 74 10.49 -11.27 -11.21
CA GLY A 74 9.79 -10.06 -10.77
C GLY A 74 10.06 -8.86 -11.67
N GLU A 75 11.31 -8.68 -12.12
CA GLU A 75 11.63 -7.58 -13.05
C GLU A 75 10.91 -7.75 -14.38
N LYS A 76 10.90 -8.96 -14.97
CA LYS A 76 10.16 -9.24 -16.20
C LYS A 76 8.66 -8.94 -16.07
N VAL A 77 8.06 -9.32 -14.94
CA VAL A 77 6.64 -9.04 -14.67
C VAL A 77 6.39 -7.54 -14.58
N LYS A 78 7.24 -6.78 -13.88
CA LYS A 78 7.13 -5.33 -13.78
C LYS A 78 7.29 -4.66 -15.14
N GLU A 79 8.23 -5.08 -15.96
CA GLU A 79 8.44 -4.56 -17.32
C GLU A 79 7.20 -4.77 -18.19
N GLN A 80 6.65 -5.99 -18.20
CA GLN A 80 5.43 -6.31 -18.94
C GLN A 80 4.25 -5.45 -18.49
N VAL A 81 4.01 -5.35 -17.18
CA VAL A 81 2.92 -4.52 -16.64
C VAL A 81 3.10 -3.05 -16.97
N LYS A 82 4.32 -2.52 -16.91
CA LYS A 82 4.61 -1.13 -17.32
C LYS A 82 4.32 -0.90 -18.80
N ALA A 83 4.71 -1.85 -19.67
CA ALA A 83 4.43 -1.77 -21.09
C ALA A 83 2.91 -1.78 -21.39
N GLU A 84 2.17 -2.68 -20.73
CA GLU A 84 0.70 -2.73 -20.83
C GLU A 84 0.04 -1.45 -20.31
N LEU A 85 0.56 -0.89 -19.21
CA LEU A 85 0.08 0.38 -18.67
C LEU A 85 0.31 1.54 -19.65
N VAL A 86 1.48 1.63 -20.28
CA VAL A 86 1.76 2.62 -21.33
C VAL A 86 0.78 2.44 -22.51
N HIS A 87 0.58 1.20 -22.96
CA HIS A 87 -0.37 0.90 -24.03
C HIS A 87 -1.79 1.32 -23.67
N TYR A 88 -2.28 0.94 -22.49
CA TYR A 88 -3.60 1.30 -21.98
C TYR A 88 -3.81 2.82 -21.94
N MET A 89 -2.84 3.55 -21.41
CA MET A 89 -2.90 5.02 -21.33
C MET A 89 -2.99 5.66 -22.71
N LYS A 90 -2.18 5.18 -23.66
CA LYS A 90 -2.08 5.76 -25.00
C LYS A 90 -3.28 5.44 -25.88
N TYR A 91 -3.73 4.19 -25.90
CA TYR A 91 -4.71 3.72 -26.90
C TYR A 91 -6.13 3.66 -26.35
N TYR A 92 -6.30 3.21 -25.10
CA TYR A 92 -7.63 3.10 -24.49
C TYR A 92 -8.06 4.43 -23.87
N LYS A 93 -7.24 5.00 -22.98
CA LYS A 93 -7.56 6.29 -22.34
C LYS A 93 -7.29 7.51 -23.21
N ARG A 94 -6.47 7.37 -24.25
CA ARG A 94 -6.06 8.45 -25.16
C ARG A 94 -5.48 9.66 -24.41
N ILE A 95 -4.68 9.38 -23.39
CA ILE A 95 -3.94 10.42 -22.66
C ILE A 95 -2.85 10.97 -23.58
N GLU A 96 -2.78 12.30 -23.69
CA GLU A 96 -1.78 13.02 -24.50
C GLU A 96 -0.35 12.73 -24.02
N GLU A 97 -0.16 12.76 -22.69
CA GLU A 97 1.12 12.51 -22.03
C GLU A 97 1.05 11.29 -21.08
N PRO A 98 1.08 10.04 -21.61
CA PRO A 98 1.01 8.82 -20.79
C PRO A 98 2.07 8.77 -19.68
N GLY A 99 3.28 9.27 -19.95
CA GLY A 99 4.38 9.29 -19.00
C GLY A 99 4.07 10.10 -17.74
N ILE A 100 3.49 11.31 -17.91
CA ILE A 100 3.11 12.18 -16.78
C ILE A 100 2.03 11.52 -15.93
N ARG A 101 1.03 10.89 -16.58
CA ARG A 101 -0.04 10.17 -15.88
C ARG A 101 0.51 8.99 -15.09
N ILE A 102 1.36 8.18 -15.70
CA ILE A 102 1.98 7.01 -15.07
C ILE A 102 2.84 7.45 -13.89
N ALA A 103 3.69 8.46 -14.05
CA ALA A 103 4.51 9.00 -12.96
C ALA A 103 3.65 9.46 -11.78
N SER A 104 2.52 10.14 -12.05
CA SER A 104 1.61 10.61 -11.02
C SER A 104 1.01 9.47 -10.18
N ILE A 105 0.63 8.35 -10.81
CA ILE A 105 0.06 7.21 -10.09
C ILE A 105 1.11 6.32 -9.44
N VAL A 106 2.29 6.18 -10.05
CA VAL A 106 3.43 5.43 -9.47
C VAL A 106 3.97 6.10 -8.21
N ASN A 107 3.85 7.44 -8.11
CA ASN A 107 4.20 8.18 -6.89
C ASN A 107 3.34 7.81 -5.66
N LEU A 108 2.27 7.03 -5.83
CA LEU A 108 1.53 6.44 -4.71
C LEU A 108 2.28 5.29 -4.04
N LEU A 109 3.18 4.59 -4.74
CA LEU A 109 3.87 3.40 -4.20
C LEU A 109 4.68 3.71 -2.93
N PRO A 110 5.53 4.76 -2.88
CA PRO A 110 6.23 5.11 -1.65
C PRO A 110 5.30 5.51 -0.50
N ALA A 111 4.10 6.03 -0.80
CA ALA A 111 3.11 6.33 0.23
C ALA A 111 2.54 5.05 0.85
N VAL A 112 2.45 3.95 0.07
CA VAL A 112 2.03 2.64 0.58
C VAL A 112 3.08 2.10 1.54
N GLU A 113 4.36 2.16 1.20
CA GLU A 113 5.46 1.73 2.06
C GLU A 113 5.46 2.46 3.41
N ARG A 114 5.32 3.79 3.39
CA ARG A 114 5.21 4.60 4.61
C ARG A 114 4.03 4.17 5.49
N CYS A 115 2.89 3.88 4.87
CA CYS A 115 1.71 3.41 5.60
C CYS A 115 1.94 2.03 6.23
N VAL A 116 2.57 1.11 5.50
CA VAL A 116 2.90 -0.24 6.00
C VAL A 116 3.86 -0.14 7.17
N LYS A 117 4.94 0.64 7.04
CA LYS A 117 5.91 0.86 8.11
C LYS A 117 5.25 1.44 9.37
N LYS A 118 4.40 2.45 9.23
CA LYS A 118 3.70 3.03 10.38
C LYS A 118 2.77 2.02 11.08
N ILE A 119 2.10 1.15 10.33
CA ILE A 119 1.30 0.07 10.92
C ILE A 119 2.19 -0.91 11.68
N GLN A 120 3.36 -1.28 11.14
CA GLN A 120 4.33 -2.14 11.81
C GLN A 120 4.82 -1.51 13.11
N ASP A 121 5.24 -0.24 13.07
CA ASP A 121 5.67 0.51 14.26
C ASP A 121 4.56 0.55 15.33
N ASP A 122 3.31 0.82 14.94
CA ASP A 122 2.18 0.84 15.89
C ASP A 122 1.90 -0.54 16.49
N MET A 123 2.03 -1.62 15.69
CA MET A 123 1.89 -2.99 16.18
C MET A 123 2.98 -3.34 17.19
N GLU A 124 4.24 -3.01 16.91
CA GLU A 124 5.36 -3.20 17.84
C GLU A 124 5.16 -2.43 19.13
N MET A 125 4.74 -1.16 19.04
CA MET A 125 4.42 -0.35 20.22
C MET A 125 3.33 -1.01 21.08
N THR A 126 2.27 -1.58 20.50
CA THR A 126 1.26 -2.30 21.29
C THR A 126 1.81 -3.53 22.01
N GLN A 127 2.80 -4.22 21.44
CA GLN A 127 3.46 -5.35 22.09
C GLN A 127 4.33 -4.87 23.27
N VAL A 128 5.07 -3.78 23.12
CA VAL A 128 5.85 -3.14 24.20
C VAL A 128 4.93 -2.68 25.35
N PHE A 129 3.76 -2.11 25.05
CA PHE A 129 2.78 -1.75 26.09
C PHE A 129 2.19 -2.96 26.83
N LYS A 130 2.10 -4.12 26.17
CA LYS A 130 1.70 -5.37 26.84
C LYS A 130 2.81 -5.87 27.77
N LEU A 131 4.07 -5.84 27.33
CA LEU A 131 5.21 -6.29 28.14
C LEU A 131 5.43 -5.40 29.37
N SER A 132 5.35 -4.08 29.22
CA SER A 132 5.48 -3.15 30.37
C SER A 132 4.41 -3.38 31.45
N LYS A 133 3.17 -3.72 31.09
CA LYS A 133 2.13 -4.07 32.07
C LYS A 133 2.37 -5.39 32.81
N VAL A 134 3.16 -6.31 32.23
CA VAL A 134 3.53 -7.59 32.87
C VAL A 134 4.69 -7.39 33.84
N VAL A 135 5.60 -6.45 33.55
CA VAL A 135 6.77 -6.17 34.43
C VAL A 135 6.39 -5.38 35.68
N TYR A 136 5.28 -4.64 35.67
CA TYR A 136 4.79 -3.86 36.81
C TYR A 136 3.57 -4.50 37.52
N ASN A 137 3.35 -5.80 37.37
CA ASN A 137 2.41 -6.58 38.21
C ASN A 137 3.15 -7.68 38.96
#